data_AF-A0A3N0AZ21-F1
#
_entry.id   AF-A0A3N0AZ21-F1
#
_cell.length_a   1.000
_cell.length_b   1.000
_cell.length_c   1.000
_cell.angle_alpha   90.00
_cell.angle_beta   90.00
_cell.angle_gamma   90.00
#
_symmetry.space_group_name_H-M   'P 1'
#
loop_
_entity.id
_entity.type
_entity.pdbx_description
1 polymer ?
#
loop_
_entity_poly.entity_id
_entity_poly.type
_entity_poly.pdbx_seq_one_letter_code
_entity_poly.pdbx_strand_id
1 'polypeptide(L)' 'MPIDPRQDPHARIVVKPLPSQIAKRRPADAAPDDPFVRAENEDDDGYDPYSDRPAEREPLFSEDPWN' A
#
# COMPACT_ATOMS: atom_id res chain seq x y z
N MET A 1 14.82 -34.87 11.83
CA MET A 1 14.38 -34.09 13.00
C MET A 1 13.73 -32.82 12.46
N PRO A 2 12.44 -32.55 12.69
CA PRO A 2 11.84 -31.30 12.24
C PRO A 2 12.36 -30.14 13.11
N ILE A 3 12.84 -29.08 12.48
CA ILE A 3 13.27 -27.85 13.17
C ILE A 3 12.00 -27.11 13.59
N ASP A 4 11.81 -26.87 14.89
CA ASP A 4 10.73 -26.01 15.37
C ASP A 4 11.18 -24.54 15.28
N PRO A 5 10.60 -23.73 14.39
CA PRO A 5 10.96 -22.32 14.26
C PRO A 5 10.65 -21.48 15.50
N ARG A 6 9.90 -22.01 16.49
CA ARG A 6 9.69 -21.35 17.78
C ARG A 6 10.85 -21.54 18.76
N GLN A 7 11.70 -22.54 18.55
CA GLN A 7 12.84 -22.84 19.41
C GLN A 7 14.19 -22.50 18.77
N ASP A 8 14.18 -22.02 17.53
CA ASP A 8 15.38 -21.58 16.83
C ASP A 8 15.65 -20.08 17.08
N PRO A 9 16.79 -19.70 17.70
CA PRO A 9 17.12 -18.31 17.97
C PRO A 9 17.37 -17.46 16.72
N HIS A 10 17.56 -18.09 15.56
CA HIS A 10 17.74 -17.44 14.27
C HIS A 10 16.44 -17.35 13.45
N ALA A 11 15.36 -18.02 13.85
CA ALA A 11 14.09 -17.97 13.14
C ALA A 11 13.30 -16.70 13.50
N ARG A 12 12.87 -15.95 12.48
CA ARG A 12 11.99 -14.79 12.61
C ARG A 12 10.68 -15.06 11.89
N ILE A 13 9.58 -15.18 12.62
CA ILE A 13 8.25 -15.38 12.03
C ILE A 13 7.71 -14.02 11.59
N VAL A 14 7.74 -13.76 10.28
CA VAL A 14 7.15 -12.56 9.68
C VAL A 14 5.72 -12.88 9.25
N VAL A 15 4.75 -12.44 10.04
CA VAL A 15 3.33 -12.56 9.69
C VAL A 15 2.90 -11.29 8.96
N LYS A 16 2.56 -11.41 7.68
CA LYS A 16 1.87 -10.37 6.94
C LYS A 16 0.40 -10.37 7.39
N PRO A 17 -0.12 -9.27 7.95
CA PRO A 17 -1.50 -9.25 8.43
C PRO A 17 -2.48 -9.37 7.26
N LEU A 18 -3.61 -10.02 7.50
CA LEU A 18 -4.69 -10.06 6.52
C LEU A 18 -5.28 -8.65 6.34
N PRO A 19 -5.82 -8.31 5.15
CA PRO A 19 -6.49 -7.04 4.89
C PRO A 19 -7.57 -6.69 5.93
N SER A 20 -8.31 -7.70 6.40
CA SER A 20 -9.32 -7.56 7.45
C SER A 20 -8.76 -7.18 8.82
N GLN A 21 -7.49 -7.53 9.11
CA GLN A 21 -6.81 -7.15 10.35
C GLN A 21 -6.19 -5.75 10.25
N ILE A 22 -5.80 -5.33 9.04
CA ILE A 22 -5.32 -3.98 8.75
C ILE A 22 -6.48 -2.99 8.92
N ALA A 23 -7.65 -3.26 8.33
CA ALA A 23 -8.84 -2.42 8.46
C ALA A 23 -9.39 -2.34 9.89
N LYS A 24 -9.15 -3.37 10.72
CA LYS A 24 -9.57 -3.39 12.14
C LYS A 24 -8.64 -2.60 13.06
N ARG A 25 -7.40 -2.30 12.61
CA ARG A 25 -6.57 -1.27 13.24
C ARG A 25 -7.17 0.07 12.83
N ARG A 26 -8.12 0.56 13.63
CA ARG A 26 -8.54 1.96 13.56
C ARG A 26 -7.28 2.83 13.53
N PRO A 27 -7.18 3.85 12.67
CA PRO A 27 -6.25 4.94 12.92
C PRO A 27 -6.81 5.68 14.14
N ALA A 28 -6.50 5.20 15.34
CA ALA A 28 -6.93 5.86 16.58
C ALA A 28 -6.11 7.13 16.86
N ASP A 29 -5.15 7.47 16.00
CA ASP A 29 -4.20 8.56 16.17
C ASP A 29 -4.10 9.45 14.91
N ALA A 30 -5.19 9.64 14.16
CA ALA A 30 -5.28 10.84 13.33
C ALA A 30 -5.43 12.01 14.31
N ALA A 31 -4.31 12.68 14.62
CA ALA A 31 -4.30 13.83 15.48
C ALA A 31 -5.33 14.87 14.97
N PRO A 32 -6.18 15.43 15.83
CA PRO A 32 -7.25 16.35 15.42
C PRO A 32 -6.73 17.66 14.79
N ASP A 33 -5.43 17.94 14.90
CA ASP A 33 -4.77 19.17 14.42
C ASP A 33 -3.79 18.91 13.26
N ASP A 34 -3.84 17.75 12.60
CA ASP A 34 -3.01 17.52 11.42
C ASP A 34 -3.56 18.38 10.26
N PRO A 35 -2.80 19.38 9.74
CA PRO A 35 -3.26 20.27 8.68
C PRO A 35 -3.52 19.55 7.34
N PHE A 36 -3.13 18.28 7.23
CA PHE A 36 -3.41 17.44 6.07
C PHE A 36 -4.63 16.54 6.28
N VAL A 37 -5.19 16.45 7.49
CA VAL A 37 -6.42 15.71 7.79
C VAL A 37 -7.62 16.59 7.46
N ARG A 38 -8.39 16.16 6.45
CA ARG A 38 -9.68 16.78 6.07
C ARG A 38 -10.82 16.26 6.95
N ALA A 39 -11.89 17.03 7.05
CA ALA A 39 -13.04 16.65 7.88
C ALA A 39 -13.75 15.42 7.29
N GLU A 40 -14.31 14.54 8.14
CA GLU A 40 -14.96 13.27 7.71
C GLU A 40 -16.15 13.44 6.76
N ASN A 41 -16.75 14.64 6.73
CA ASN A 41 -17.89 14.99 5.88
C ASN A 41 -17.46 15.78 4.62
N GLU A 42 -16.17 16.07 4.47
CA GLU A 42 -15.61 16.51 3.20
C GLU A 42 -15.29 15.25 2.39
N ASP A 43 -15.77 15.22 1.15
CA ASP A 43 -15.61 14.11 0.22
C ASP A 43 -14.12 13.95 -0.14
N ASP A 44 -13.38 13.27 0.72
CA ASP A 44 -12.15 12.58 0.35
C ASP A 44 -12.57 11.26 -0.30
N ASP A 45 -13.12 11.39 -1.51
CA ASP A 45 -13.55 10.29 -2.37
C ASP A 45 -12.38 9.36 -2.76
N GLY A 46 -11.16 9.66 -2.29
CA GLY A 46 -9.94 8.94 -2.61
C GLY A 46 -9.57 9.08 -4.08
N TYR A 47 -10.16 10.05 -4.79
CA TYR A 47 -9.96 10.23 -6.20
C TYR A 47 -8.67 11.01 -6.45
N ASP A 48 -7.59 10.30 -6.79
CA ASP A 48 -6.40 10.93 -7.34
C ASP A 48 -6.73 11.44 -8.75
N PRO A 49 -6.57 12.75 -9.06
CA PRO A 49 -6.73 13.31 -10.40
C PRO A 49 -6.00 12.57 -11.51
N TYR A 50 -4.97 11.77 -11.19
CA TYR A 50 -4.25 10.96 -12.16
C TYR A 50 -4.89 9.58 -12.45
N SER A 51 -5.98 9.21 -11.77
CA SER A 51 -6.69 7.93 -11.98
C SER A 51 -7.40 7.86 -13.33
N ASP A 52 -7.99 8.98 -13.78
CA ASP A 52 -8.61 9.10 -15.12
C ASP A 52 -7.59 9.31 -16.22
N ARG A 53 -6.30 9.45 -15.89
CA ARG A 53 -5.30 9.74 -16.89
C ARG A 53 -5.18 8.52 -17.80
N PRO A 54 -5.46 8.67 -19.12
CA PRO A 54 -5.28 7.57 -20.03
C PRO A 54 -3.81 7.15 -19.98
N ALA A 55 -3.58 5.83 -19.98
CA ALA A 55 -2.23 5.30 -20.11
C ALA A 55 -1.55 5.95 -21.33
N GLU A 56 -0.27 6.28 -21.20
CA GLU A 56 0.48 6.75 -22.35
C GLU A 56 0.41 5.69 -23.45
N ARG A 57 0.29 6.16 -24.69
CA ARG A 57 0.14 5.26 -25.82
C ARG A 57 1.45 4.54 -26.02
N GLU A 58 1.50 3.28 -25.57
CA GLU A 58 2.66 2.42 -25.76
C GLU A 58 3.05 2.42 -27.26
N PRO A 59 4.33 2.67 -27.58
CA PRO A 59 4.78 2.58 -28.96
C PRO A 59 4.54 1.15 -29.47
N LEU A 60 4.02 1.03 -30.68
CA LEU A 60 3.69 -0.27 -31.29
C LEU A 60 4.91 -1.19 -31.45
N PHE A 61 6.11 -0.60 -31.42
CA PHE A 61 7.39 -1.27 -31.54
C PHE A 61 8.41 -0.61 -30.62
N SER A 62 9.31 -1.42 -30.05
CA SER A 62 10.50 -0.91 -29.37
C SER A 62 11.43 -0.24 -30.37
N GLU A 63 12.09 0.83 -29.97
CA GLU A 63 13.14 1.47 -30.78
C GLU A 63 14.30 0.49 -31.01
N ASP A 64 14.89 0.51 -32.21
CA ASP A 64 15.99 -0.38 -32.57
C ASP A 64 17.25 -0.02 -31.76
N PRO A 65 17.80 -0.96 -30.95
CA PRO A 65 18.98 -0.70 -30.14
C PRO A 65 20.28 -0.50 -30.93
N TRP A 66 20.28 -0.63 -32.27
CA TRP A 66 21.47 -0.57 -33.12
C TRP A 66 21.49 0.56 -34.17
N ASN A 67 20.67 1.60 -34.02
CA ASN A 67 20.73 2.81 -34.86
C ASN A 67 21.99 3.65 -34.55
#